data_AF-A0ABD5RND3-F1
#
_entry.id   AF-A0ABD5RND3-F1
#
_cell.length_a   1.000
_cell.length_b   1.000
_cell.length_c   1.000
_cell.angle_alpha   90.00
_cell.angle_beta   90.00
_cell.angle_gamma   90.00
#
_symmetry.space_group_name_H-M   'P 1'
#
loop_
_entity.id
_entity.type
_entity.pdbx_description
1 polymer ?
#
loop_
_entity_poly.entity_id
_entity_poly.type
_entity_poly.pdbx_seq_one_letter_code
_entity_poly.pdbx_strand_id
1 'polypeptide(L)'
;MLGDESVTECIDCGLQAGYNRAVVDTALGRELGGLCFRCEEREFGRSLGRGNWETTVGCAFCDRDGFYALPEWKPYCEDVDGRRVCKVDYRVDEATLRLCDEHFSCLYDGPPRQGVGSQERDDRRVP
;
A
#
# COMPACT_ATOMS: atom_id res chain seq x y z
N MET A 1 8.17 28.03 1.32
CA MET A 1 6.99 27.15 1.45
C MET A 1 7.52 25.83 1.97
N LEU A 2 7.39 25.60 3.28
CA LEU A 2 7.92 24.41 3.97
C LEU A 2 7.04 23.23 3.59
N GLY A 3 7.68 22.11 3.29
CA GLY A 3 7.08 20.90 2.73
C GLY A 3 5.87 20.45 3.53
N ASP A 4 4.85 20.03 2.80
CA ASP A 4 3.69 19.32 3.30
C ASP A 4 4.18 18.17 4.19
N GLU A 5 4.09 18.35 5.51
CA GLU A 5 4.34 17.31 6.49
C GLU A 5 3.18 16.33 6.37
N SER A 6 3.22 15.45 5.37
CA SER A 6 2.24 14.39 5.19
C SER A 6 2.48 13.33 6.26
N VAL A 7 2.23 13.70 7.51
CA VAL A 7 2.06 12.76 8.61
C VAL A 7 0.68 12.16 8.38
N THR A 8 0.67 11.10 7.58
CA THR A 8 -0.55 10.40 7.17
C THR A 8 -1.18 9.73 8.38
N GLU A 9 -2.49 9.87 8.55
CA GLU A 9 -3.23 9.18 9.60
C GLU A 9 -3.28 7.67 9.30
N CYS A 10 -3.25 6.87 10.37
CA CYS A 10 -3.38 5.43 10.30
C CYS A 10 -4.82 5.09 9.91
N ILE A 11 -5.00 4.34 8.82
CA ILE A 11 -6.34 3.98 8.32
C ILE A 11 -7.15 3.11 9.29
N ASP A 12 -6.47 2.46 10.24
CA ASP A 12 -7.06 1.55 11.22
C ASP A 12 -7.37 2.30 12.54
N CYS A 13 -6.36 2.91 13.18
CA CYS A 13 -6.56 3.55 14.48
C CYS A 13 -6.80 5.07 14.47
N GLY A 14 -6.72 5.72 13.31
CA GLY A 14 -6.88 7.18 13.16
C GLY A 14 -5.78 8.03 13.78
N LEU A 15 -4.77 7.42 14.43
CA LEU A 15 -3.62 8.13 14.98
C LEU A 15 -2.57 8.39 13.90
N GLN A 16 -1.60 9.26 14.17
CA GLN A 16 -0.47 9.51 13.27
C GLN A 16 0.29 8.21 12.95
N ALA A 17 0.36 7.85 11.66
CA ALA A 17 1.01 6.60 11.23
C ALA A 17 2.54 6.70 11.24
N GLY A 18 3.07 7.94 11.13
CA GLY A 18 4.49 8.19 10.93
C GLY A 18 4.99 7.59 9.61
N TYR A 19 6.26 7.23 9.57
CA TYR A 19 6.93 6.69 8.37
C TYR A 19 7.07 5.17 8.40
N ASN A 20 6.03 4.46 8.82
CA ASN A 20 6.03 2.99 8.80
C ASN A 20 5.68 2.48 7.40
N ARG A 21 4.39 2.54 7.01
CA ARG A 21 3.94 2.21 5.66
C ARG A 21 2.92 3.22 5.16
N ALA A 22 2.96 3.50 3.87
CA ALA A 22 1.82 4.08 3.17
C ALA A 22 0.83 2.97 2.77
N VAL A 23 -0.42 3.33 2.53
CA VAL A 23 -1.45 2.42 2.02
C VAL A 23 -1.99 2.99 0.71
N VAL A 24 -1.80 2.25 -0.38
CA VAL A 24 -2.14 2.71 -1.74
C VAL A 24 -3.12 1.76 -2.39
N ASP A 25 -4.26 2.27 -2.85
CA ASP A 25 -5.15 1.56 -3.78
C ASP A 25 -4.53 1.66 -5.17
N THR A 26 -3.88 0.58 -5.61
CA THR A 26 -3.12 0.57 -6.87
C THR A 26 -4.01 0.56 -8.10
N ALA A 27 -5.27 0.19 -7.95
CA ALA A 27 -6.20 0.16 -9.07
C ALA A 27 -6.91 1.50 -9.28
N LEU A 28 -7.15 2.25 -8.20
CA LEU A 28 -7.63 3.63 -8.28
C LEU A 28 -6.51 4.66 -8.38
N GLY A 29 -5.25 4.25 -8.15
CA GLY A 29 -4.08 5.13 -8.21
C GLY A 29 -4.07 6.19 -7.11
N ARG A 30 -4.61 5.88 -5.92
CA ARG A 30 -4.71 6.84 -4.81
C ARG A 30 -4.14 6.29 -3.51
N GLU A 31 -3.54 7.18 -2.73
CA GLU A 31 -3.18 6.90 -1.35
C GLU A 31 -4.43 6.98 -0.46
N LEU A 32 -4.59 6.01 0.45
CA LEU A 32 -5.69 5.94 1.41
C LEU A 32 -5.29 6.48 2.78
N GLY A 33 -3.99 6.52 3.08
CA GLY A 33 -3.41 6.96 4.35
C GLY A 33 -2.16 6.15 4.69
N GLY A 34 -1.82 6.09 5.98
CA GLY A 34 -0.72 5.28 6.49
C GLY A 34 -1.18 4.04 7.24
N LEU A 35 -0.25 3.13 7.53
CA LEU A 35 -0.42 2.05 8.50
C LEU A 35 0.68 2.18 9.56
N CYS A 36 0.29 2.43 10.80
CA CYS A 36 1.25 2.59 11.89
C CYS A 36 1.84 1.23 12.31
N PHE A 37 3.06 1.26 12.85
CA PHE A 37 3.77 0.04 13.28
C PHE A 37 2.96 -0.82 14.26
N ARG A 38 2.21 -0.19 15.18
CA ARG A 38 1.41 -0.92 16.18
C ARG A 38 0.23 -1.66 15.55
N CYS A 39 -0.43 -1.05 14.57
CA CYS A 39 -1.51 -1.68 13.82
C CYS A 39 -0.97 -2.80 12.93
N GLU A 40 0.15 -2.57 12.24
CA GLU A 40 0.82 -3.64 11.48
C GLU A 40 1.19 -4.84 12.37
N GLU A 41 1.79 -4.60 13.53
CA GLU A 41 2.17 -5.66 14.47
C GLU A 41 0.94 -6.38 15.05
N ARG A 42 -0.14 -5.66 15.35
CA ARG A 42 -1.37 -6.24 15.88
C ARG A 42 -2.03 -7.18 14.87
N GLU A 43 -2.12 -6.76 13.61
CA GLU A 43 -2.90 -7.46 12.59
C GLU A 43 -2.09 -8.53 11.86
N PHE A 44 -0.79 -8.30 11.64
CA PHE A 44 0.06 -9.21 10.87
C PHE A 44 1.25 -9.78 11.64
N GLY A 45 1.47 -9.32 12.87
CA GLY A 45 2.67 -9.67 13.63
C GLY A 45 3.93 -9.29 12.87
N ARG A 46 4.75 -10.29 12.54
CA ARG A 46 6.01 -10.09 11.79
C ARG A 46 5.94 -10.52 10.34
N SER A 47 4.74 -10.89 9.86
CA SER A 47 4.55 -11.50 8.54
C SER A 47 4.93 -10.54 7.42
N LEU A 48 4.64 -9.24 7.58
CA LEU A 48 4.94 -8.23 6.55
C LEU A 48 6.43 -7.86 6.46
N GLY A 49 7.20 -8.04 7.54
CA GLY A 49 8.60 -7.64 7.63
C GLY A 49 9.62 -8.70 7.18
N ARG A 50 9.17 -9.92 6.86
CA ARG A 50 10.07 -11.06 6.51
C ARG A 50 9.68 -11.82 5.24
N GLY A 51 8.69 -11.34 4.50
CA GLY A 51 8.30 -11.99 3.25
C GLY A 51 9.29 -11.70 2.13
N ASN A 52 9.70 -12.75 1.41
CA ASN A 52 10.30 -12.58 0.11
C ASN A 52 9.16 -12.32 -0.88
N TRP A 53 8.78 -11.05 -1.05
CA TRP A 53 7.71 -10.63 -1.96
C TRP A 53 8.17 -10.61 -3.43
N GLU A 54 9.32 -11.23 -3.70
CA GLU A 54 9.81 -11.48 -5.05
C GLU A 54 8.73 -12.23 -5.85
N THR A 55 8.17 -11.52 -6.83
CA THR A 55 7.46 -12.04 -8.01
C THR A 55 5.98 -12.37 -7.92
N THR A 56 5.19 -11.71 -7.07
CA THR A 56 3.73 -11.81 -7.19
C THR A 56 3.05 -10.44 -7.14
N VAL A 57 2.46 -10.05 -8.28
CA VAL A 57 1.46 -8.97 -8.37
C VAL A 57 0.21 -9.30 -7.50
N GLY A 58 0.10 -10.54 -7.03
CA GLY A 58 -0.94 -11.06 -6.15
C GLY A 58 -0.81 -10.68 -4.67
N CYS A 59 -1.76 -11.17 -3.88
CA CYS A 59 -1.82 -10.97 -2.45
C CYS A 59 -0.73 -11.74 -1.71
N ALA A 60 -0.15 -11.11 -0.69
CA ALA A 60 0.83 -11.69 0.21
C ALA A 60 0.38 -12.98 0.94
N PHE A 61 -0.92 -13.23 1.03
CA PHE A 61 -1.49 -14.30 1.86
C PHE A 61 -2.35 -15.31 1.09
N CYS A 62 -2.61 -15.09 -0.20
CA CYS A 62 -3.39 -16.01 -1.04
C CYS A 62 -3.14 -15.78 -2.53
N ASP A 63 -3.62 -16.68 -3.37
CA ASP A 63 -3.43 -16.63 -4.84
C ASP A 63 -4.33 -15.59 -5.55
N ARG A 64 -4.99 -14.70 -4.80
CA ARG A 64 -5.85 -13.63 -5.37
C ARG A 64 -5.02 -12.41 -5.77
N ASP A 65 -5.61 -11.55 -6.61
CA ASP A 65 -5.00 -10.28 -7.01
C ASP A 65 -4.76 -9.35 -5.81
N GLY A 66 -3.58 -8.71 -5.80
CA GLY A 66 -3.18 -7.74 -4.79
C GLY A 66 -3.48 -6.32 -5.23
N PHE A 67 -4.52 -5.72 -4.65
CA PHE A 67 -5.01 -4.39 -5.03
C PHE A 67 -4.47 -3.26 -4.15
N TYR A 68 -4.15 -3.57 -2.89
CA TYR A 68 -3.68 -2.60 -1.92
C TYR A 68 -2.20 -2.79 -1.68
N ALA A 69 -1.37 -1.84 -2.09
CA ALA A 69 0.07 -1.87 -1.85
C ALA A 69 0.38 -1.20 -0.51
N LEU A 70 1.27 -1.82 0.28
CA LEU A 70 1.73 -1.28 1.55
C LEU A 70 3.25 -1.04 1.55
N PRO A 71 3.75 -0.09 0.75
CA PRO A 71 5.18 0.18 0.67
C PRO A 71 5.70 0.82 1.97
N GLU A 72 6.96 0.53 2.29
CA GLU A 72 7.67 1.17 3.40
C GLU A 72 8.20 2.53 2.98
N TRP A 73 8.11 3.51 3.89
CA TRP A 73 8.82 4.78 3.73
C TRP A 73 10.31 4.56 3.90
N LYS A 74 11.10 4.97 2.90
CA LYS A 74 12.56 4.83 2.91
C LYS A 74 13.22 6.20 2.96
N PRO A 75 14.10 6.44 3.94
CA PRO A 75 14.88 7.68 3.96
C PRO A 75 15.92 7.66 2.84
N TYR A 76 16.13 8.81 2.21
CA TYR A 76 17.24 9.06 1.30
C TYR A 76 17.77 10.46 1.53
N CYS A 77 19.01 10.69 1.12
CA CYS A 77 19.61 12.01 1.21
C CYS A 77 19.90 12.51 -0.21
N GLU A 78 19.72 13.80 -0.45
CA GLU A 78 20.14 14.48 -1.69
C GLU A 78 20.88 15.77 -1.36
N ASP A 79 21.76 16.22 -2.25
CA ASP A 79 22.44 17.51 -2.14
C ASP A 79 21.60 18.56 -2.88
N VAL A 80 21.07 19.54 -2.14
CA VAL A 80 20.27 20.64 -2.67
C VAL A 80 20.98 21.94 -2.31
N ASP A 81 21.34 22.75 -3.30
CA ASP A 81 22.04 24.02 -3.12
C ASP A 81 23.30 23.91 -2.22
N GLY A 82 24.07 22.84 -2.39
CA GLY A 82 25.29 22.57 -1.63
C GLY A 82 25.05 22.12 -0.18
N ARG A 83 23.82 21.74 0.18
CA ARG A 83 23.46 21.18 1.49
C ARG A 83 22.91 19.77 1.34
N ARG A 84 23.35 18.84 2.19
CA ARG A 84 22.75 17.52 2.32
C ARG A 84 21.40 17.64 3.04
N VAL A 85 20.32 17.23 2.40
CA VAL A 85 18.98 17.17 2.97
C VAL A 85 18.53 15.71 3.05
N CYS A 86 18.01 15.30 4.20
CA CYS A 86 17.36 14.00 4.37
C CYS A 86 15.87 14.13 4.03
N LYS A 87 15.39 13.24 3.17
CA LYS A 87 14.00 13.12 2.74
C LYS A 87 13.53 11.70 2.98
N VAL A 88 12.22 11.51 2.91
CA VAL A 88 11.57 10.20 2.98
C VAL A 88 10.62 10.09 1.81
N ASP A 89 10.61 8.94 1.17
CA ASP A 89 9.73 8.64 0.04
C ASP A 89 9.47 7.13 0.01
N TYR A 90 8.43 6.71 -0.68
CA TYR A 90 8.14 5.31 -0.93
C TYR A 90 7.98 5.05 -2.42
N ARG A 91 8.14 3.79 -2.82
CA ARG A 91 7.89 3.37 -4.20
C ARG A 91 6.97 2.16 -4.19
N VAL A 92 6.03 2.14 -5.13
CA VAL A 92 5.21 0.97 -5.42
C VAL A 92 5.74 0.35 -6.71
N ASP A 93 6.27 -0.86 -6.58
CA ASP A 93 6.81 -1.67 -7.67
C ASP A 93 6.25 -3.11 -7.60
N GLU A 94 6.84 -4.03 -8.37
CA GLU A 94 6.43 -5.44 -8.43
C GLU A 94 6.81 -6.24 -7.18
N ALA A 95 7.81 -5.78 -6.42
CA ALA A 95 8.25 -6.41 -5.17
C ALA A 95 7.53 -5.81 -3.95
N THR A 96 6.67 -4.82 -4.15
CA THR A 96 5.93 -4.18 -3.07
C THR A 96 4.84 -5.12 -2.57
N LEU A 97 4.79 -5.34 -1.25
CA LEU A 97 3.74 -6.11 -0.59
C LEU A 97 2.35 -5.60 -1.01
N ARG A 98 1.51 -6.54 -1.46
CA ARG A 98 0.11 -6.26 -1.80
C ARG A 98 -0.87 -7.15 -1.04
N LEU A 99 -2.05 -6.62 -0.75
CA LEU A 99 -3.19 -7.35 -0.18
C LEU A 99 -4.36 -7.36 -1.16
N CYS A 100 -5.10 -8.47 -1.20
CA CYS A 100 -6.43 -8.49 -1.81
C CYS A 100 -7.41 -7.68 -0.95
N ASP A 101 -8.60 -7.41 -1.48
CA ASP A 101 -9.72 -6.78 -0.76
C ASP A 101 -10.08 -7.49 0.54
N GLU A 102 -10.13 -8.82 0.55
CA GLU A 102 -10.49 -9.61 1.72
C GLU A 102 -9.46 -9.48 2.85
N HIS A 103 -8.17 -9.71 2.56
CA HIS A 103 -7.12 -9.53 3.56
C HIS A 103 -6.89 -8.07 3.94
N PHE A 104 -7.22 -7.13 3.07
CA PHE A 104 -7.21 -5.70 3.40
C PHE A 104 -8.39 -5.31 4.31
N SER A 105 -9.57 -5.93 4.14
CA SER A 105 -10.75 -5.62 4.95
C SER A 105 -10.56 -5.92 6.43
N CYS A 106 -9.66 -6.85 6.78
CA CYS A 106 -9.25 -7.07 8.16
C CYS A 106 -8.59 -5.84 8.81
N LEU A 107 -8.04 -4.92 8.01
CA LEU A 107 -7.42 -3.66 8.46
C LEU A 107 -8.36 -2.46 8.45
N TYR A 108 -9.39 -2.49 7.60
CA TYR A 108 -10.09 -1.28 7.21
C TYR A 108 -11.58 -1.56 7.02
N ASP A 109 -12.38 -1.03 7.95
CA ASP A 109 -13.84 -1.09 7.94
C ASP A 109 -14.50 0.00 7.06
N GLY A 110 -13.73 0.72 6.24
CA GLY A 110 -14.30 1.69 5.31
C GLY A 110 -15.07 1.02 4.16
N PRO A 111 -15.71 1.82 3.28
CA PRO A 111 -16.63 1.29 2.29
C PRO A 111 -15.93 0.25 1.39
N PRO A 112 -16.57 -0.90 1.12
CA PRO A 112 -16.00 -1.92 0.26
C PRO A 112 -15.73 -1.35 -1.12
N ARG A 113 -14.69 -1.86 -1.77
CA ARG A 113 -14.34 -1.46 -3.13
C ARG A 113 -15.53 -1.75 -4.05
N GLN A 114 -16.11 -0.71 -4.65
CA GLN A 114 -17.10 -0.92 -5.70
C GLN A 114 -16.38 -1.55 -6.88
N GLY A 115 -16.71 -2.81 -7.17
CA GLY A 115 -16.02 -3.61 -8.16
C GLY A 115 -15.94 -2.90 -9.50
N VAL A 116 -14.72 -2.76 -10.03
CA VAL A 116 -14.54 -2.49 -11.45
C VAL A 116 -14.92 -3.79 -12.14
N GLY A 117 -16.13 -3.83 -12.69
CA GLY A 117 -16.65 -5.02 -13.36
C GLY A 117 -15.63 -5.55 -14.35
N SER A 118 -15.25 -6.80 -14.17
CA SER A 118 -14.55 -7.59 -15.19
C SER A 118 -15.39 -7.49 -16.46
N GLN A 119 -14.95 -6.69 -17.42
CA GLN A 119 -15.61 -6.64 -18.72
C GLN A 119 -15.35 -8.02 -19.36
N GLU A 120 -16.34 -8.89 -19.26
CA GLU A 120 -16.42 -10.13 -20.02
C GLU A 120 -16.08 -9.80 -21.47
N ARG A 121 -14.96 -10.33 -21.96
CA ARG A 121 -14.71 -10.37 -23.40
C ARG A 121 -15.77 -11.29 -23.97
N ASP A 122 -16.76 -10.67 -24.62
CA ASP A 122 -17.71 -11.31 -25.53
C ASP A 122 -16.90 -12.02 -26.64
N ASP A 123 -16.53 -13.27 -26.37
CA ASP A 123 -15.88 -14.14 -27.32
C ASP A 123 -16.97 -15.01 -27.97
N ARG A 124 -17.38 -14.55 -29.16
CA ARG A 124 -17.93 -15.33 -30.29
C ARG A 124 -19.43 -15.63 -30.27
N ARG A 125 -20.12 -14.92 -31.18
CA ARG A 125 -21.14 -15.54 -32.02
C ARG A 125 -21.06 -15.03 -33.47
N VAL A 126 -20.41 -15.79 -34.35
CA VAL A 126 -20.75 -15.84 -35.79
C VAL A 126 -20.42 -17.25 -36.31
N PRO A 127 -21.43 -17.97 -36.81
CA PRO A 127 -21.33 -18.54 -38.16
C PRO A 127 -22.13 -17.71 -39.17
#